data_AF-A0A7C8I6K9-F1
#
_entry.id   AF-A0A7C8I6K9-F1
#
_cell.length_a   1.000
_cell.length_b   1.000
_cell.length_c   1.000
_cell.angle_alpha   90.00
_cell.angle_beta   90.00
_cell.angle_gamma   90.00
#
_symmetry.space_group_name_H-M   'P 1'
#
loop_
_entity.id
_entity.type
_entity.pdbx_description
1 polymer ?
#
loop_
_entity_poly.entity_id
_entity_poly.type
_entity_poly.pdbx_seq_one_letter_code
_entity_poly.pdbx_strand_id
1 'polypeptide(L)'
;MNAAFDSYWEGRGRVLCCFLFFVLTCRIISAMDAAAGAPPSRDQTPSQQLLSLVNHHDLFAQIGNRHPEADIRQRLYRPRAIVAGYVEGKVCAKERAYDELAEELRKNPHDEGCFQRLERGILELDEALEWNSRVLLRDSQAANAPGVDPFFLNVFRDHLNADPTKALAPNGEPRSMYGSHGDPVSDNFASLRDCPDDIFRRLILDRLLHPFNQHIVVRCLRYYNKLLSRSVQEPRGLAGQTLDNMVHALECLVAALSLSGSVILLYNISSMRDRLIAATFLSLAFLYPITFLSREATRVFALTAAFWAVIIVFITYDSRRG
;
A
#
# COMPACT_ATOMS: atom_id res chain seq x y z
N MET A 1 -4.61 -17.19 36.11
CA MET A 1 -4.10 -18.40 35.44
C MET A 1 -4.37 -18.39 33.92
N ASN A 2 -4.52 -17.23 33.28
CA ASN A 2 -4.81 -17.11 31.82
C ASN A 2 -3.84 -16.18 31.05
N ALA A 3 -2.72 -15.74 31.64
CA ALA A 3 -1.76 -14.87 30.96
C ALA A 3 -0.58 -15.63 30.29
N ALA A 4 -0.50 -16.95 30.47
CA ALA A 4 0.59 -17.78 29.95
C ALA A 4 0.23 -18.54 28.65
N PHE A 5 -1.04 -18.55 28.24
CA PHE A 5 -1.49 -19.29 27.06
C PHE A 5 -1.45 -18.47 25.76
N ASP A 6 -1.54 -17.14 25.85
CA ASP A 6 -1.53 -16.26 24.66
C ASP A 6 -0.13 -16.06 24.05
N SER A 7 0.95 -16.21 24.83
CA SER A 7 2.31 -16.03 24.26
C SER A 7 2.83 -17.23 23.45
N TYR A 8 2.15 -18.39 23.51
CA TYR A 8 2.58 -19.60 22.79
C TYR A 8 2.04 -19.65 21.34
N TRP A 9 0.97 -18.92 21.03
CA TRP A 9 0.32 -18.96 19.71
C TRP A 9 0.81 -17.91 18.71
N GLU A 10 1.36 -16.78 19.17
CA GLU A 10 1.83 -15.72 18.25
C GLU A 10 3.13 -16.07 17.50
N GLY A 11 3.93 -17.00 18.02
CA GLY A 11 5.21 -17.39 17.42
C GLY A 11 5.12 -18.45 16.31
N ARG A 12 4.23 -19.45 16.45
CA ARG A 12 4.13 -20.58 15.51
C ARG A 12 3.16 -20.33 14.34
N GLY A 13 2.14 -19.49 14.54
CA GLY A 13 1.18 -19.13 13.49
C GLY A 13 1.83 -18.41 12.30
N ARG A 14 2.84 -17.56 12.54
CA ARG A 14 3.55 -16.83 11.48
C ARG A 14 4.44 -17.74 10.62
N VAL A 15 5.10 -18.73 11.24
CA VAL A 15 5.94 -19.69 10.51
C VAL A 15 5.07 -20.63 9.66
N LEU A 16 3.93 -21.08 10.18
CA LEU A 16 3.01 -21.95 9.44
C LEU A 16 2.30 -21.21 8.28
N CYS A 17 1.93 -19.93 8.48
CA CYS A 17 1.40 -19.09 7.41
C CYS A 17 2.42 -18.84 6.29
N CYS A 18 3.69 -18.57 6.64
CA CYS A 18 4.76 -18.44 5.64
C CYS A 18 5.01 -19.75 4.89
N PHE A 19 4.95 -20.89 5.58
CA PHE A 19 5.18 -22.21 4.97
C PHE A 19 4.03 -22.64 4.04
N LEU A 20 2.77 -22.38 4.43
CA LEU A 20 1.60 -22.63 3.60
C LEU A 20 1.55 -21.69 2.39
N PHE A 21 1.94 -20.43 2.55
CA PHE A 21 2.07 -19.48 1.43
C PHE A 21 3.19 -19.90 0.46
N PHE A 22 4.30 -20.46 0.97
CA PHE A 22 5.41 -20.98 0.17
C PHE A 22 5.02 -22.24 -0.62
N VAL A 23 4.31 -23.18 0.00
CA VAL A 23 3.86 -24.41 -0.69
C VAL A 23 2.79 -24.10 -1.75
N LEU A 24 1.89 -23.15 -1.47
CA LEU A 24 0.85 -22.73 -2.42
C LEU A 24 1.45 -21.97 -3.62
N THR A 25 2.47 -21.13 -3.39
CA THR A 25 3.18 -20.41 -4.47
C THR A 25 4.02 -21.37 -5.33
N CYS A 26 4.71 -22.35 -4.74
CA CYS A 26 5.45 -23.35 -5.51
C CYS A 26 4.57 -24.18 -6.44
N ARG A 27 3.33 -24.54 -6.04
CA ARG A 27 2.40 -25.28 -6.91
C ARG A 27 1.81 -24.43 -8.03
N ILE A 28 1.62 -23.13 -7.81
CA ILE A 28 1.17 -22.19 -8.86
C ILE A 28 2.29 -21.97 -9.88
N ILE A 29 3.56 -21.91 -9.45
CA ILE A 29 4.72 -21.73 -10.33
C ILE A 29 4.90 -22.94 -11.27
N SER A 30 4.77 -24.17 -10.78
CA SER A 30 4.84 -25.38 -11.63
C SER A 30 3.71 -25.49 -12.66
N ALA A 31 2.58 -24.79 -12.48
CA ALA A 31 1.48 -24.79 -13.44
C ALA A 31 1.61 -23.70 -14.52
N MET A 32 2.52 -22.74 -14.35
CA MET A 32 2.67 -21.58 -15.25
C MET A 32 3.80 -21.74 -16.29
N ASP A 33 4.56 -22.84 -16.27
CA ASP A 33 5.68 -23.13 -17.18
C ASP A 33 5.30 -23.36 -18.66
N ALA A 34 4.02 -23.22 -19.04
CA ALA A 34 3.53 -23.54 -20.38
C ALA A 34 3.28 -22.34 -21.33
N ALA A 35 3.48 -21.08 -20.92
CA ALA A 35 3.12 -19.94 -21.77
C ALA A 35 4.26 -18.91 -21.90
N ALA A 36 4.99 -19.04 -23.01
CA ALA A 36 6.27 -18.40 -23.31
C ALA A 36 6.24 -16.88 -23.46
N GLY A 37 7.23 -16.20 -22.89
CA GLY A 37 8.02 -15.21 -23.61
C GLY A 37 9.12 -14.57 -22.76
N ALA A 38 10.33 -14.57 -23.36
CA ALA A 38 11.67 -14.49 -22.77
C ALA A 38 12.02 -15.73 -21.93
N PRO A 39 13.04 -16.54 -22.31
CA PRO A 39 13.47 -17.63 -21.45
C PRO A 39 13.97 -17.02 -20.14
N PRO A 40 13.41 -17.37 -18.96
CA PRO A 40 14.18 -17.22 -17.73
C PRO A 40 15.50 -17.95 -17.98
N SER A 41 16.63 -17.40 -17.52
CA SER A 41 17.90 -18.12 -17.57
C SER A 41 17.66 -19.50 -16.96
N ARG A 42 17.64 -20.53 -17.81
CA ARG A 42 17.04 -21.87 -17.57
C ARG A 42 17.69 -22.67 -16.44
N ASP A 43 18.66 -22.08 -15.75
CA ASP A 43 19.59 -22.77 -14.84
C ASP A 43 19.56 -22.23 -13.41
N GLN A 44 18.59 -21.37 -13.05
CA GLN A 44 18.49 -20.92 -11.67
C GLN A 44 17.88 -22.00 -10.77
N THR A 45 18.74 -22.65 -9.99
CA THR A 45 18.27 -23.60 -8.98
C THR A 45 17.56 -22.86 -7.85
N PRO A 46 16.56 -23.47 -7.18
CA PRO A 46 15.95 -22.88 -5.99
C PRO A 46 16.97 -22.47 -4.92
N SER A 47 18.09 -23.19 -4.82
CA SER A 47 19.20 -22.85 -3.93
C SER A 47 19.89 -21.52 -4.29
N GLN A 48 20.02 -21.18 -5.58
CA GLN A 48 20.59 -19.91 -6.02
C GLN A 48 19.65 -18.73 -5.70
N GLN A 49 18.33 -18.93 -5.80
CA GLN A 49 17.33 -17.93 -5.41
C GLN A 49 17.33 -17.67 -3.89
N LEU A 50 17.44 -18.74 -3.09
CA LEU A 50 17.58 -18.57 -1.63
C LEU A 50 18.89 -17.88 -1.28
N LEU A 51 19.98 -18.22 -1.97
CA LEU A 51 21.27 -17.59 -1.77
C LEU A 51 21.24 -16.11 -2.18
N SER A 52 20.52 -15.72 -3.24
CA SER A 52 20.38 -14.31 -3.61
C SER A 52 19.66 -13.51 -2.52
N LEU A 53 18.61 -14.07 -1.90
CA LEU A 53 17.93 -13.42 -0.77
C LEU A 53 18.88 -13.19 0.42
N VAL A 54 19.67 -14.20 0.79
CA VAL A 54 20.64 -14.09 1.90
C VAL A 54 21.73 -13.06 1.56
N ASN A 55 22.23 -13.07 0.33
CA ASN A 55 23.28 -12.16 -0.11
C ASN A 55 22.84 -10.69 -0.13
N HIS A 56 21.54 -10.41 -0.17
CA HIS A 56 20.98 -9.06 -0.19
C HIS A 56 20.31 -8.65 1.14
N HIS A 57 20.66 -9.30 2.25
CA HIS A 57 20.10 -8.99 3.57
C HIS A 57 20.24 -7.50 3.97
N ASP A 58 21.36 -6.86 3.64
CA ASP A 58 21.60 -5.43 3.90
C ASP A 58 20.60 -4.54 3.16
N LEU A 59 20.25 -4.89 1.93
CA LEU A 59 19.25 -4.17 1.14
C LEU A 59 17.88 -4.28 1.82
N PHE A 60 17.49 -5.45 2.31
CA PHE A 60 16.24 -5.61 3.06
C PHE A 60 16.24 -4.85 4.39
N ALA A 61 17.38 -4.80 5.09
CA ALA A 61 17.53 -4.00 6.29
C ALA A 61 17.41 -2.50 5.98
N GLN A 62 17.91 -2.05 4.83
CA GLN A 62 17.78 -0.65 4.39
C GLN A 62 16.37 -0.31 3.91
N ILE A 63 15.71 -1.20 3.15
CA ILE A 63 14.31 -1.06 2.76
C ILE A 63 13.44 -0.96 4.02
N GLY A 64 13.64 -1.85 5.00
CA GLY A 64 12.85 -1.86 6.23
C GLY A 64 13.03 -0.61 7.08
N ASN A 65 14.24 -0.02 7.10
CA ASN A 65 14.60 1.01 8.08
C ASN A 65 14.83 2.41 7.51
N ARG A 66 15.20 2.57 6.24
CA ARG A 66 15.70 3.83 5.66
C ARG A 66 14.98 4.26 4.39
N HIS A 67 14.80 3.34 3.46
CA HIS A 67 14.25 3.61 2.12
C HIS A 67 13.21 2.56 1.75
N PRO A 68 12.04 2.53 2.42
CA PRO A 68 10.98 1.60 2.06
C PRO A 68 10.48 1.78 0.62
N GLU A 69 10.68 2.95 0.04
CA GLU A 69 10.39 3.28 -1.37
C GLU A 69 11.32 2.54 -2.34
N ALA A 70 12.46 2.03 -1.86
CA ALA A 70 13.36 1.17 -2.62
C ALA A 70 12.93 -0.32 -2.65
N ASP A 71 11.80 -0.70 -2.05
CA ASP A 71 11.16 -2.01 -2.30
C ASP A 71 10.54 -2.02 -3.70
N ILE A 72 11.39 -2.26 -4.69
CA ILE A 72 11.04 -2.26 -6.10
C ILE A 72 10.68 -3.67 -6.53
N ARG A 73 9.48 -3.83 -7.07
CA ARG A 73 8.93 -5.10 -7.52
C ARG A 73 8.44 -4.99 -8.95
N GLN A 74 8.37 -6.13 -9.62
CA GLN A 74 7.73 -6.21 -10.92
C GLN A 74 6.21 -6.27 -10.77
N ARG A 75 5.51 -5.59 -11.67
CA ARG A 75 4.05 -5.64 -11.77
C ARG A 75 3.55 -6.95 -12.37
N LEU A 76 4.40 -7.64 -13.17
CA LEU A 76 4.10 -8.93 -13.81
C LEU A 76 2.83 -8.89 -14.66
N TYR A 77 2.62 -7.81 -15.42
CA TYR A 77 1.40 -7.60 -16.22
C TYR A 77 1.06 -8.79 -17.13
N ARG A 78 2.06 -9.34 -17.82
CA ARG A 78 1.85 -10.45 -18.73
C ARG A 78 1.44 -11.75 -18.01
N PRO A 79 2.21 -12.27 -17.02
CA PRO A 79 1.76 -13.43 -16.24
C PRO A 79 0.37 -13.25 -15.63
N ARG A 80 0.06 -12.04 -15.13
CA ARG A 80 -1.27 -11.70 -14.59
C ARG A 80 -2.37 -11.81 -15.65
N ALA A 81 -2.16 -11.22 -16.83
CA ALA A 81 -3.13 -11.30 -17.92
C ALA A 81 -3.41 -12.75 -18.36
N ILE A 82 -2.39 -13.63 -18.36
CA ILE A 82 -2.56 -15.06 -18.64
C ILE A 82 -3.44 -15.73 -17.57
N VAL A 83 -3.17 -15.46 -16.29
CA VAL A 83 -3.96 -16.00 -15.17
C VAL A 83 -5.40 -15.48 -15.23
N ALA A 84 -5.60 -14.17 -15.48
CA ALA A 84 -6.91 -13.56 -15.60
C ALA A 84 -7.72 -14.23 -16.72
N GLY A 85 -7.16 -14.34 -17.92
CA GLY A 85 -7.84 -14.99 -19.05
C GLY A 85 -8.16 -16.47 -18.79
N TYR A 86 -7.28 -17.20 -18.09
CA TYR A 86 -7.57 -18.58 -17.67
C TYR A 86 -8.78 -18.66 -16.72
N VAL A 87 -8.84 -17.78 -15.72
CA VAL A 87 -9.92 -17.75 -14.74
C VAL A 87 -11.24 -17.29 -15.36
N GLU A 88 -11.23 -16.29 -16.25
CA GLU A 88 -12.39 -15.89 -17.04
C GLU A 88 -12.93 -17.05 -17.88
N GLY A 89 -12.04 -17.81 -18.54
CA GLY A 89 -12.42 -19.01 -19.28
C GLY A 89 -13.08 -20.07 -18.39
N LYS A 90 -12.64 -20.22 -17.13
CA LYS A 90 -13.26 -21.12 -16.15
C LYS A 90 -14.65 -20.65 -15.75
N VAL A 91 -14.84 -19.35 -15.50
CA VAL A 91 -16.15 -18.77 -15.19
C VAL A 91 -17.12 -19.01 -16.35
N CYS A 92 -16.74 -18.66 -17.58
CA CYS A 92 -17.59 -18.88 -18.75
C CYS A 92 -17.95 -20.35 -18.98
N ALA A 93 -17.02 -21.27 -18.69
CA ALA A 93 -17.32 -22.70 -18.79
C ALA A 93 -18.35 -23.17 -17.75
N LYS A 94 -18.26 -22.65 -16.51
CA LYS A 94 -19.23 -22.94 -15.45
C LYS A 94 -20.58 -22.30 -15.68
N GLU A 95 -20.61 -21.08 -16.20
CA GLU A 95 -21.82 -20.36 -16.60
C GLU A 95 -22.60 -21.14 -17.68
N ARG A 96 -21.93 -21.59 -18.74
CA ARG A 96 -22.58 -22.43 -19.77
C ARG A 96 -23.14 -23.73 -19.20
N ALA A 97 -22.39 -24.41 -18.32
CA ALA A 97 -22.86 -25.63 -17.67
C ALA A 97 -24.09 -25.37 -16.79
N TYR A 98 -24.12 -24.23 -16.10
CA TYR A 98 -25.30 -23.77 -15.35
C TYR A 98 -26.49 -23.53 -16.28
N ASP A 99 -26.30 -22.82 -17.40
CA ASP A 99 -27.37 -22.54 -18.37
C ASP A 99 -27.95 -23.83 -18.96
N GLU A 100 -27.10 -24.80 -19.30
CA GLU A 100 -27.52 -26.11 -19.79
C GLU A 100 -28.38 -26.87 -18.76
N LEU A 101 -27.96 -26.88 -17.49
CA LEU A 101 -28.71 -27.50 -16.39
C LEU A 101 -30.02 -26.76 -16.10
N ALA A 102 -30.01 -25.42 -16.15
CA ALA A 102 -31.21 -24.61 -15.96
C ALA A 102 -32.24 -24.86 -17.07
N GLU A 103 -31.79 -25.01 -18.32
CA GLU A 103 -32.64 -25.41 -19.45
C GLU A 103 -33.17 -26.85 -19.32
N GLU A 104 -32.36 -27.79 -18.83
CA GLU A 104 -32.80 -29.16 -18.54
C GLU A 104 -33.91 -29.19 -17.48
N LEU A 105 -33.75 -28.44 -16.39
CA LEU A 105 -34.75 -28.33 -15.33
C LEU A 105 -36.02 -27.63 -15.81
N ARG A 106 -35.93 -26.60 -16.67
CA ARG A 106 -37.09 -25.95 -17.29
C ARG A 106 -37.94 -26.94 -18.10
N LYS A 107 -37.30 -27.88 -18.79
CA LYS A 107 -37.98 -28.92 -19.57
C LYS A 107 -38.57 -30.01 -18.67
N ASN A 108 -37.92 -30.32 -17.54
CA ASN A 108 -38.32 -31.38 -16.61
C ASN A 108 -38.36 -30.87 -15.15
N PRO A 109 -39.37 -30.06 -14.77
CA PRO A 109 -39.38 -29.34 -13.48
C PRO A 109 -39.52 -30.24 -12.23
N HIS A 110 -39.79 -31.53 -12.42
CA HIS A 110 -39.95 -32.51 -11.34
C HIS A 110 -38.77 -33.50 -11.23
N ASP A 111 -37.69 -33.30 -12.01
CA ASP A 111 -36.49 -34.14 -11.91
C ASP A 111 -35.59 -33.68 -10.74
N GLU A 112 -35.74 -34.36 -9.60
CA GLU A 112 -34.93 -34.13 -8.39
C GLU A 112 -33.41 -34.29 -8.64
N GLY A 113 -33.02 -35.19 -9.54
CA GLY A 113 -31.62 -35.40 -9.90
C GLY A 113 -31.06 -34.23 -10.72
N CYS A 114 -31.90 -33.58 -11.54
CA CYS A 114 -31.55 -32.34 -12.22
C CYS A 114 -31.40 -31.19 -11.22
N PHE A 115 -32.29 -31.09 -10.22
CA PHE A 115 -32.20 -30.07 -9.18
C PHE A 115 -30.88 -30.14 -8.40
N GLN A 116 -30.46 -31.33 -7.95
CA GLN A 116 -29.19 -31.51 -7.23
C GLN A 116 -27.96 -31.19 -8.10
N ARG A 117 -28.00 -31.52 -9.40
CA ARG A 117 -26.93 -31.14 -10.35
C ARG A 117 -26.88 -29.63 -10.53
N LEU A 118 -28.03 -28.97 -10.66
CA LEU A 118 -28.12 -27.52 -10.76
C LEU A 118 -27.60 -26.83 -9.51
N GLU A 119 -27.98 -27.29 -8.31
CA GLU A 119 -27.47 -26.78 -7.04
C GLU A 119 -25.94 -26.86 -6.97
N ARG A 120 -25.36 -28.02 -7.34
CA ARG A 120 -23.91 -28.17 -7.43
C ARG A 120 -23.31 -27.21 -8.47
N GLY A 121 -23.94 -27.07 -9.63
CA GLY A 121 -23.50 -26.15 -10.68
C GLY A 121 -23.46 -24.69 -10.22
N ILE A 122 -24.44 -24.27 -9.41
CA ILE A 122 -24.47 -22.94 -8.79
C ILE A 122 -23.28 -22.75 -7.84
N LEU A 123 -23.02 -23.72 -6.96
CA LEU A 123 -21.89 -23.64 -6.02
C LEU A 123 -20.54 -23.61 -6.74
N GLU A 124 -20.36 -24.44 -7.78
CA GLU A 124 -19.14 -24.45 -8.59
C GLU A 124 -18.94 -23.15 -9.39
N LEU A 125 -20.04 -22.52 -9.83
CA LEU A 125 -20.00 -21.22 -10.48
C LEU A 125 -19.64 -20.11 -9.49
N ASP A 126 -20.20 -20.13 -8.27
CA ASP A 126 -19.87 -19.18 -7.20
C ASP A 126 -18.38 -19.23 -6.83
N GLU A 127 -17.81 -20.43 -6.64
CA GLU A 127 -16.37 -20.60 -6.39
C GLU A 127 -15.50 -20.02 -7.51
N ALA A 128 -15.91 -20.18 -8.77
CA ALA A 128 -15.21 -19.63 -9.92
C ALA A 128 -15.30 -18.09 -9.96
N LEU A 129 -16.46 -17.53 -9.65
CA LEU A 129 -16.70 -16.08 -9.56
C LEU A 129 -15.90 -15.45 -8.40
N GLU A 130 -15.81 -16.11 -7.25
CA GLU A 130 -14.95 -15.65 -6.16
C GLU A 130 -13.47 -15.64 -6.58
N TRP A 131 -13.02 -16.68 -7.29
CA TRP A 131 -11.65 -16.73 -7.78
C TRP A 131 -11.38 -15.59 -8.77
N ASN A 132 -12.30 -15.35 -9.71
CA ASN A 132 -12.22 -14.23 -10.64
C ASN A 132 -12.16 -12.89 -9.90
N SER A 133 -13.03 -12.68 -8.93
CA SER A 133 -13.05 -11.46 -8.09
C SER A 133 -11.73 -11.23 -7.36
N ARG A 134 -11.11 -12.29 -6.80
CA ARG A 134 -9.80 -12.21 -6.15
C ARG A 134 -8.69 -11.85 -7.15
N VAL A 135 -8.73 -12.38 -8.37
CA VAL A 135 -7.76 -12.05 -9.42
C VAL A 135 -7.92 -10.59 -9.86
N LEU A 136 -9.14 -10.14 -10.15
CA LEU A 136 -9.43 -8.74 -10.51
C LEU A 136 -8.96 -7.76 -9.45
N LEU A 137 -9.21 -8.06 -8.16
CA LEU A 137 -8.76 -7.21 -7.06
C LEU A 137 -7.23 -7.09 -7.04
N ARG A 138 -6.52 -8.22 -7.21
CA ARG A 138 -5.05 -8.23 -7.23
C ARG A 138 -4.47 -7.51 -8.44
N ASP A 139 -5.14 -7.58 -9.59
CA ASP A 139 -4.70 -6.89 -10.81
C ASP A 139 -4.98 -5.40 -10.72
N SER A 140 -6.12 -5.00 -10.18
CA SER A 140 -6.40 -3.60 -9.85
C SER A 140 -5.37 -3.04 -8.87
N GLN A 141 -5.02 -3.78 -7.81
CA GLN A 141 -3.97 -3.38 -6.87
C GLN A 141 -2.60 -3.24 -7.56
N ALA A 142 -2.24 -4.14 -8.47
CA ALA A 142 -0.96 -4.09 -9.18
C ALA A 142 -0.91 -3.00 -10.26
N ALA A 143 -2.04 -2.70 -10.90
CA ALA A 143 -2.18 -1.60 -11.84
C ALA A 143 -2.10 -0.24 -11.14
N ASN A 144 -2.75 -0.13 -9.98
CA ASN A 144 -2.75 1.08 -9.15
C ASN A 144 -1.53 1.22 -8.25
N ALA A 145 -0.61 0.24 -8.26
CA ALA A 145 0.63 0.38 -7.52
C ALA A 145 1.41 1.61 -8.04
N PRO A 146 2.10 2.34 -7.17
CA PRO A 146 2.86 3.53 -7.54
C PRO A 146 4.00 3.19 -8.51
N GLY A 147 4.33 4.15 -9.37
CA GLY A 147 5.56 4.10 -10.17
C GLY A 147 6.79 4.18 -9.28
N VAL A 148 7.91 3.69 -9.78
CA VAL A 148 9.19 3.81 -9.07
C VAL A 148 9.82 5.16 -9.39
N ASP A 149 10.18 5.93 -8.37
CA ASP A 149 10.95 7.16 -8.56
C ASP A 149 12.37 6.83 -9.07
N PRO A 150 12.87 7.54 -10.10
CA PRO A 150 14.20 7.30 -10.66
C PRO A 150 15.34 7.34 -9.63
N PHE A 151 15.24 8.21 -8.63
CA PHE A 151 16.21 8.29 -7.53
C PHE A 151 16.25 6.98 -6.74
N PHE A 152 15.10 6.45 -6.31
CA PHE A 152 15.06 5.21 -5.53
C PHE A 152 15.47 4.00 -6.36
N LEU A 153 15.16 3.97 -7.66
CA LEU A 153 15.67 2.93 -8.55
C LEU A 153 17.20 2.99 -8.67
N ASN A 154 17.79 4.18 -8.74
CA ASN A 154 19.24 4.34 -8.77
C ASN A 154 19.89 3.91 -7.44
N VAL A 155 19.30 4.27 -6.29
CA VAL A 155 19.75 3.74 -4.99
C VAL A 155 19.70 2.21 -4.97
N PHE A 156 18.64 1.61 -5.52
CA PHE A 156 18.52 0.16 -5.62
C PHE A 156 19.59 -0.43 -6.55
N ARG A 157 19.82 0.17 -7.73
CA ARG A 157 20.88 -0.23 -8.67
C ARG A 157 22.26 -0.12 -8.05
N ASP A 158 22.54 0.92 -7.27
CA ASP A 158 23.81 1.09 -6.58
C ASP A 158 24.03 -0.04 -5.56
N HIS A 159 22.98 -0.46 -4.85
CA HIS A 159 23.03 -1.63 -3.97
C HIS A 159 23.25 -2.93 -4.73
N LEU A 160 22.60 -3.10 -5.88
CA LEU A 160 22.86 -4.24 -6.74
C LEU A 160 24.32 -4.24 -7.19
N ASN A 161 24.88 -3.09 -7.58
CA ASN A 161 26.22 -2.98 -8.15
C ASN A 161 27.35 -2.90 -7.12
N ALA A 162 27.03 -2.72 -5.83
CA ALA A 162 28.02 -2.61 -4.75
C ALA A 162 28.94 -3.84 -4.64
N ASP A 163 28.43 -5.02 -5.01
CA ASP A 163 29.24 -6.23 -5.10
C ASP A 163 29.12 -6.82 -6.51
N PRO A 164 30.14 -6.66 -7.38
CA PRO A 164 30.08 -7.16 -8.75
C PRO A 164 30.06 -8.69 -8.84
N THR A 165 30.37 -9.41 -7.76
CA THR A 165 30.42 -10.88 -7.77
C THR A 165 29.05 -11.54 -7.77
N LYS A 166 27.99 -10.85 -7.31
CA LYS A 166 26.63 -11.42 -7.35
C LYS A 166 26.05 -11.19 -8.75
N ALA A 167 25.53 -12.21 -9.41
CA ALA A 167 24.93 -12.04 -10.74
C ALA A 167 23.44 -11.63 -10.66
N LEU A 168 22.81 -11.95 -9.52
CA LEU A 168 21.36 -11.90 -9.34
C LEU A 168 20.93 -10.78 -8.39
N ALA A 169 19.74 -10.28 -8.64
CA ALA A 169 18.99 -9.40 -7.76
C ALA A 169 18.32 -10.22 -6.62
N PRO A 170 17.74 -9.57 -5.61
CA PRO A 170 17.16 -10.27 -4.46
C PRO A 170 16.05 -11.25 -4.82
N ASN A 171 15.26 -10.94 -5.85
CA ASN A 171 14.20 -11.80 -6.36
C ASN A 171 14.69 -12.94 -7.27
N GLY A 172 16.00 -13.15 -7.38
CA GLY A 172 16.60 -14.14 -8.28
C GLY A 172 16.76 -13.67 -9.72
N GLU A 173 16.11 -12.58 -10.13
CA GLU A 173 16.22 -12.09 -11.51
C GLU A 173 17.64 -11.56 -11.82
N PRO A 174 18.08 -11.59 -13.08
CA PRO A 174 19.34 -10.98 -13.49
C PRO A 174 19.37 -9.49 -13.12
N ARG A 175 20.49 -9.01 -12.59
CA ARG A 175 20.65 -7.59 -12.25
C ARG A 175 20.44 -6.66 -13.45
N SER A 176 20.83 -7.11 -14.64
CA SER A 176 20.65 -6.40 -15.91
C SER A 176 19.19 -6.05 -16.19
N MET A 177 18.24 -6.78 -15.62
CA MET A 177 16.81 -6.48 -15.75
C MET A 177 16.45 -5.10 -15.21
N TYR A 178 17.16 -4.61 -14.20
CA TYR A 178 16.91 -3.30 -13.59
C TYR A 178 17.61 -2.16 -14.35
N GLY A 179 18.43 -2.45 -15.36
CA GLY A 179 19.23 -1.46 -16.08
C GLY A 179 20.42 -0.92 -15.27
N SER A 180 21.18 -0.05 -15.91
CA SER A 180 22.34 0.65 -15.34
C SER A 180 21.90 1.91 -14.59
N HIS A 181 22.80 2.45 -13.77
CA HIS A 181 22.56 3.70 -13.07
C HIS A 181 22.27 4.85 -14.07
N GLY A 182 21.14 5.53 -13.89
CA GLY A 182 20.68 6.60 -14.79
C GLY A 182 19.77 6.14 -15.94
N ASP A 183 19.62 4.84 -16.17
CA ASP A 183 18.70 4.33 -17.19
C ASP A 183 17.24 4.68 -16.82
N PRO A 184 16.36 4.91 -17.81
CA PRO A 184 14.96 5.18 -17.55
C PRO A 184 14.29 4.07 -16.74
N VAL A 185 13.33 4.45 -15.89
CA VAL A 185 12.52 3.51 -15.11
C VAL A 185 11.56 2.80 -16.08
N SER A 186 11.55 1.46 -16.06
CA SER A 186 10.55 0.71 -16.81
C SER A 186 9.20 0.73 -16.10
N ASP A 187 8.12 0.94 -16.85
CA ASP A 187 6.73 0.86 -16.36
C ASP A 187 6.36 -0.51 -15.74
N ASN A 188 7.17 -1.54 -16.03
CA ASN A 188 7.00 -2.87 -15.44
C ASN A 188 7.36 -2.93 -13.95
N PHE A 189 7.99 -1.88 -13.40
CA PHE A 189 8.33 -1.81 -11.99
C PHE A 189 7.31 -0.97 -11.21
N ALA A 190 7.12 -1.34 -9.95
CA ALA A 190 6.35 -0.61 -8.97
C ALA A 190 7.10 -0.58 -7.65
N SER A 191 6.93 0.50 -6.88
CA SER A 191 7.34 0.51 -5.49
C SER A 191 6.22 -0.08 -4.62
N LEU A 192 6.55 -0.78 -3.54
CA LEU A 192 5.52 -1.30 -2.62
C LEU A 192 4.82 -0.18 -1.85
N ARG A 193 5.50 0.96 -1.67
CA ARG A 193 4.96 2.15 -1.03
C ARG A 193 4.93 3.29 -2.03
N ASP A 194 3.89 4.12 -1.93
CA ASP A 194 3.79 5.35 -2.71
C ASP A 194 5.04 6.18 -2.44
N CYS A 195 5.81 6.42 -3.51
CA CYS A 195 6.70 7.56 -3.52
C CYS A 195 5.77 8.77 -3.59
N PRO A 196 5.71 9.62 -2.56
CA PRO A 196 4.82 10.75 -2.60
C PRO A 196 5.31 11.72 -3.67
N ASP A 197 4.63 11.71 -4.81
CA ASP A 197 4.65 12.84 -5.76
C ASP A 197 3.92 14.08 -5.19
N ASP A 198 3.41 14.00 -3.96
CA ASP A 198 2.84 15.16 -3.28
C ASP A 198 3.94 16.16 -2.94
N ILE A 199 3.95 17.27 -3.67
CA ILE A 199 4.81 18.45 -3.45
C ILE A 199 4.81 18.85 -1.98
N PHE A 200 3.67 18.70 -1.29
CA PHE A 200 3.55 19.05 0.12
C PHE A 200 4.36 18.11 1.01
N ARG A 201 4.27 16.80 0.78
CA ARG A 201 5.10 15.80 1.48
C ARG A 201 6.56 16.03 1.17
N ARG A 202 6.95 16.26 -0.09
CA ARG A 202 8.34 16.58 -0.47
C ARG A 202 8.87 17.84 0.22
N LEU A 203 8.05 18.91 0.28
CA LEU A 203 8.38 20.13 1.02
C LEU A 203 8.59 19.84 2.51
N ILE A 204 7.68 19.07 3.12
CA ILE A 204 7.80 18.72 4.54
C ILE A 204 9.08 17.92 4.78
N LEU A 205 9.35 16.91 3.97
CA LEU A 205 10.51 16.04 4.13
C LEU A 205 11.83 16.80 3.91
N ASP A 206 11.94 17.52 2.80
CA ASP A 206 13.20 18.14 2.39
C ASP A 206 13.46 19.49 3.08
N ARG A 207 12.42 20.29 3.32
CA ARG A 207 12.57 21.67 3.84
C ARG A 207 12.26 21.83 5.31
N LEU A 208 11.43 20.98 5.91
CA LEU A 208 11.06 21.07 7.32
C LEU A 208 11.75 19.99 8.16
N LEU A 209 11.55 18.72 7.79
CA LEU A 209 11.95 17.59 8.62
C LEU A 209 13.46 17.36 8.60
N HIS A 210 14.11 17.50 7.44
CA HIS A 210 15.56 17.35 7.35
C HIS A 210 16.32 18.38 8.23
N PRO A 211 16.06 19.70 8.12
CA PRO A 211 16.70 20.66 9.01
C PRO A 211 16.25 20.51 10.47
N PHE A 212 14.98 20.20 10.75
CA PHE A 212 14.49 19.94 12.11
C PHE A 212 15.23 18.76 12.75
N ASN A 213 15.40 17.67 12.01
CA ASN A 213 16.14 16.51 12.49
C ASN A 213 17.59 16.87 12.80
N GLN A 214 18.27 17.55 11.88
CA GLN A 214 19.68 17.93 12.05
C GLN A 214 19.91 18.94 13.18
N HIS A 215 19.03 19.93 13.31
CA HIS A 215 19.23 21.07 14.20
C HIS A 215 18.62 20.86 15.58
N ILE A 216 17.54 20.10 15.69
CA ILE A 216 16.79 19.90 16.95
C ILE A 216 16.97 18.47 17.43
N VAL A 217 16.43 17.48 16.71
CA VAL A 217 16.37 16.08 17.16
C VAL A 217 17.76 15.54 17.47
N VAL A 218 18.70 15.64 16.52
CA VAL A 218 20.08 15.17 16.67
C VAL A 218 20.81 15.89 17.81
N ARG A 219 20.55 17.19 18.02
CA ARG A 219 21.18 17.97 19.10
C ARG A 219 20.61 17.58 20.47
N CYS A 220 19.29 17.44 20.58
CA CYS A 220 18.61 16.97 21.78
C CYS A 220 19.05 15.55 22.15
N LEU A 221 19.14 14.64 21.19
CA LEU A 221 19.65 13.28 21.39
C LEU A 221 21.12 13.27 21.84
N ARG A 222 21.98 14.10 21.22
CA ARG A 222 23.37 14.25 21.67
C ARG A 222 23.45 14.75 23.11
N TYR A 223 22.63 15.74 23.47
CA TYR A 223 22.57 16.27 24.83
C TYR A 223 22.06 15.22 25.84
N TYR A 224 20.99 14.51 25.51
CA TYR A 224 20.42 13.46 26.33
C TYR A 224 21.38 12.26 26.53
N ASN A 225 22.04 11.81 25.47
CA ASN A 225 23.03 10.73 25.56
C ASN A 225 24.26 11.14 26.36
N LYS A 226 24.66 12.42 26.28
CA LYS A 226 25.72 12.99 27.12
C LYS A 226 25.33 13.01 28.61
N LEU A 227 24.07 13.31 28.92
CA LEU A 227 23.53 13.24 30.28
C LEU A 227 23.52 11.81 30.85
N LEU A 228 23.33 10.81 29.99
CA LEU A 228 23.25 9.39 30.38
C LEU A 228 24.58 8.63 30.24
N SER A 229 25.68 9.32 29.88
CA SER A 229 27.00 8.71 29.65
C SER A 229 26.97 7.50 28.70
N ARG A 230 26.03 7.48 27.74
CA ARG A 230 25.95 6.42 26.73
C ARG A 230 26.80 6.78 25.52
N SER A 231 27.52 5.79 24.98
CA SER A 231 28.28 5.99 23.74
C SER A 231 27.32 6.38 22.61
N VAL A 232 27.65 7.47 21.93
CA VAL A 232 26.83 8.01 20.85
C VAL A 232 26.96 7.06 19.66
N GLN A 233 25.99 6.17 19.49
CA GLN A 233 25.71 5.67 18.14
C GLN A 233 25.23 6.88 17.35
N GLU A 234 25.90 7.18 16.24
CA GLU A 234 25.43 8.21 15.31
C GLU A 234 23.93 7.98 15.05
N PRO A 235 23.11 9.04 15.13
CA PRO A 235 21.69 8.92 14.84
C PRO A 235 21.57 8.51 13.37
N ARG A 236 21.47 7.19 13.15
CA ARG A 236 21.01 6.60 11.89
C ARG A 236 19.70 7.32 11.60
N GLY A 237 19.63 7.98 10.43
CA GLY A 237 18.57 8.94 10.10
C GLY A 237 17.16 8.48 10.48
N LEU A 238 16.25 9.44 10.69
CA LEU A 238 14.84 9.16 10.99
C LEU A 238 14.34 8.01 10.12
N ALA A 239 13.92 6.92 10.76
CA ALA A 239 13.39 5.77 10.05
C ALA A 239 12.20 6.24 9.18
N GLY A 240 12.11 5.77 7.93
CA GLY A 240 11.08 6.21 6.99
C GLY A 240 9.67 6.14 7.60
N GLN A 241 9.41 5.12 8.42
CA GLN A 241 8.14 4.98 9.15
C GLN A 241 7.87 6.08 10.21
N THR A 242 8.89 6.55 10.93
CA THR A 242 8.73 7.67 11.89
C THR A 242 8.43 8.96 11.15
N LEU A 243 9.09 9.15 10.02
CA LEU A 243 8.93 10.29 9.13
C LEU A 243 7.54 10.29 8.47
N ASP A 244 7.05 9.15 8.03
CA ASP A 244 5.67 8.98 7.56
C ASP A 244 4.64 9.31 8.64
N ASN A 245 4.85 8.81 9.87
CA ASN A 245 3.97 9.12 10.99
C ASN A 245 3.97 10.62 11.32
N MET A 246 5.11 11.31 11.23
CA MET A 246 5.20 12.76 11.44
C MET A 246 4.48 13.53 10.35
N VAL A 247 4.62 13.12 9.08
CA VAL A 247 3.89 13.75 7.96
C VAL A 247 2.39 13.56 8.14
N HIS A 248 1.93 12.35 8.43
CA HIS A 248 0.50 12.11 8.68
C HIS A 248 -0.03 12.92 9.87
N ALA A 249 0.74 13.03 10.96
CA ALA A 249 0.36 13.88 12.09
C ALA A 249 0.25 15.35 11.69
N LEU A 250 1.17 15.85 10.84
CA LEU A 250 1.14 17.22 10.36
C LEU A 250 -0.03 17.46 9.39
N GLU A 251 -0.30 16.53 8.47
CA GLU A 251 -1.47 16.57 7.59
C GLU A 251 -2.77 16.61 8.39
N CYS A 252 -2.88 15.78 9.44
CA CYS A 252 -4.03 15.79 10.35
C CYS A 252 -4.13 17.11 11.12
N LEU A 253 -3.00 17.68 11.55
CA LEU A 253 -2.96 18.97 12.23
C LEU A 253 -3.41 20.10 11.30
N VAL A 254 -2.90 20.15 10.07
CA VAL A 254 -3.29 21.15 9.06
C VAL A 254 -4.76 21.01 8.73
N ALA A 255 -5.26 19.77 8.56
CA ALA A 255 -6.68 19.51 8.36
C ALA A 255 -7.53 20.06 9.53
N ALA A 256 -7.16 19.78 10.78
CA ALA A 256 -7.86 20.26 11.96
C ALA A 256 -7.78 21.79 12.15
N LEU A 257 -6.61 22.39 11.89
CA LEU A 257 -6.38 23.83 11.99
C LEU A 257 -7.12 24.60 10.90
N SER A 258 -7.21 24.06 9.69
CA SER A 258 -7.93 24.69 8.61
C SER A 258 -9.41 24.89 8.99
N LEU A 259 -10.05 23.85 9.52
CA LEU A 259 -11.46 23.87 9.96
C LEU A 259 -11.66 24.77 11.17
N SER A 260 -10.88 24.56 12.24
CA SER A 260 -11.02 25.34 13.48
C SER A 260 -10.69 26.83 13.26
N GLY A 261 -9.66 27.14 12.47
CA GLY A 261 -9.29 28.51 12.12
C GLY A 261 -10.40 29.25 11.39
N SER A 262 -11.13 28.56 10.50
CA SER A 262 -12.26 29.16 9.79
C SER A 262 -13.45 29.43 10.69
N VAL A 263 -13.75 28.54 11.64
CA VAL A 263 -14.80 28.78 12.63
C VAL A 263 -14.44 29.99 13.51
N ILE A 264 -13.19 30.06 13.99
CA ILE A 264 -12.70 31.18 14.79
C ILE A 264 -12.77 32.50 14.01
N LEU A 265 -12.39 32.48 12.73
CA LEU A 265 -12.43 33.66 11.87
C LEU A 265 -13.87 34.14 11.67
N LEU A 266 -14.80 33.24 11.38
CA LEU A 266 -16.22 33.57 11.24
C LEU A 266 -16.84 34.08 12.55
N TYR A 267 -16.42 33.55 13.69
CA TYR A 267 -16.88 34.01 15.00
C TYR A 267 -16.47 35.46 15.29
N ASN A 268 -15.23 35.84 14.94
CA ASN A 268 -14.69 37.17 15.22
C ASN A 268 -15.20 38.28 14.29
N ILE A 269 -15.74 37.94 13.12
CA ILE A 269 -16.36 38.93 12.23
C ILE A 269 -17.69 39.35 12.85
N SER A 270 -17.92 40.64 13.11
CA SER A 270 -19.16 41.13 13.74
C SER A 270 -20.32 41.29 12.74
N SER A 271 -20.02 41.58 11.48
CA SER A 271 -20.99 41.84 10.41
C SER A 271 -21.47 40.55 9.75
N MET A 272 -22.79 40.34 9.69
CA MET A 272 -23.40 39.16 9.05
C MET A 272 -23.10 39.10 7.54
N ARG A 273 -23.04 40.26 6.87
CA ARG A 273 -22.69 40.35 5.45
C ARG A 273 -21.26 39.84 5.21
N ASP A 274 -20.33 40.28 6.05
CA ASP A 274 -18.92 39.91 5.89
C ASP A 274 -18.67 38.44 6.28
N ARG A 275 -19.44 37.90 7.24
CA ARG A 275 -19.45 36.46 7.56
C ARG A 275 -19.84 35.61 6.37
N LEU A 276 -20.89 35.97 5.64
CA LEU A 276 -21.35 35.20 4.47
C LEU A 276 -20.31 35.24 3.34
N ILE A 277 -19.71 36.40 3.09
CA ILE A 277 -18.64 36.54 2.10
C ILE A 277 -17.45 35.67 2.51
N ALA A 278 -16.98 35.80 3.75
CA ALA A 278 -15.86 35.01 4.26
C ALA A 278 -16.14 33.50 4.22
N ALA A 279 -17.34 33.06 4.62
CA ALA A 279 -17.70 31.64 4.59
C ALA A 279 -17.67 31.06 3.17
N THR A 280 -18.10 31.84 2.18
CA THR A 280 -18.08 31.44 0.76
C THR A 280 -16.66 31.37 0.21
N PHE A 281 -15.79 32.29 0.59
CA PHE A 281 -14.37 32.22 0.23
C PHE A 281 -13.65 31.05 0.91
N LEU A 282 -13.94 30.81 2.19
CA LEU A 282 -13.35 29.71 2.94
C LEU A 282 -13.79 28.36 2.37
N SER A 283 -15.07 28.16 2.03
CA SER A 283 -15.55 26.91 1.44
C SER A 283 -14.87 26.58 0.11
N LEU A 284 -14.55 27.59 -0.70
CA LEU A 284 -13.74 27.43 -1.91
C LEU A 284 -12.26 27.16 -1.59
N ALA A 285 -11.68 27.91 -0.65
CA ALA A 285 -10.28 27.73 -0.25
C ALA A 285 -10.04 26.36 0.37
N PHE A 286 -11.03 25.78 1.07
CA PHE A 286 -10.93 24.49 1.74
C PHE A 286 -10.81 23.28 0.83
N LEU A 287 -11.35 23.36 -0.39
CA LEU A 287 -11.20 22.27 -1.35
C LEU A 287 -9.74 22.10 -1.78
N TYR A 288 -8.96 23.17 -1.72
CA TYR A 288 -7.57 23.16 -2.19
C TYR A 288 -6.62 22.38 -1.27
N PRO A 289 -6.61 22.54 0.08
CA PRO A 289 -5.83 21.66 0.95
C PRO A 289 -6.23 20.19 0.85
N ILE A 290 -7.52 19.88 0.68
CA ILE A 290 -8.01 18.49 0.63
C ILE A 290 -7.38 17.71 -0.52
N THR A 291 -7.08 18.35 -1.65
CA THR A 291 -6.42 17.65 -2.78
C THR A 291 -4.98 17.22 -2.48
N PHE A 292 -4.37 17.78 -1.43
CA PHE A 292 -3.00 17.46 -0.98
C PHE A 292 -3.00 16.71 0.37
N LEU A 293 -4.17 16.28 0.86
CA LEU A 293 -4.24 15.47 2.08
C LEU A 293 -4.20 13.99 1.71
N SER A 294 -3.47 13.21 2.52
CA SER A 294 -3.57 11.74 2.46
C SER A 294 -5.00 11.26 2.68
N ARG A 295 -5.27 10.01 2.28
CA ARG A 295 -6.58 9.37 2.44
C ARG A 295 -7.02 9.35 3.91
N GLU A 296 -6.07 9.12 4.81
CA GLU A 296 -6.25 9.13 6.26
C GLU A 296 -6.59 10.54 6.76
N ALA A 297 -5.83 11.56 6.36
CA ALA A 297 -6.09 12.94 6.76
C ALA A 297 -7.42 13.47 6.22
N THR A 298 -7.83 13.02 5.02
CA THR A 298 -9.15 13.33 4.44
C THR A 298 -10.29 12.77 5.30
N ARG A 299 -10.13 11.58 5.88
CA ARG A 299 -11.12 11.01 6.82
C ARG A 299 -11.21 11.82 8.10
N VAL A 300 -10.06 12.23 8.66
CA VAL A 300 -10.01 13.09 9.85
C VAL A 300 -10.64 14.45 9.58
N PHE A 301 -10.37 15.03 8.40
CA PHE A 301 -10.99 16.27 7.94
C PHE A 301 -12.52 16.11 7.88
N ALA A 302 -13.02 15.07 7.24
CA ALA A 302 -14.46 14.82 7.11
C ALA A 302 -15.15 14.63 8.49
N LEU A 303 -14.53 13.89 9.41
CA LEU A 303 -15.01 13.73 10.79
C LEU A 303 -15.04 15.05 11.54
N THR A 304 -13.97 15.85 11.42
CA THR A 304 -13.86 17.16 12.08
C THR A 304 -14.91 18.12 11.53
N ALA A 305 -15.13 18.12 10.21
CA ALA A 305 -16.16 18.93 9.56
C ALA A 305 -17.57 18.54 10.02
N ALA A 306 -17.85 17.24 10.11
CA ALA A 306 -19.13 16.74 10.62
C ALA A 306 -19.38 17.15 12.08
N PHE A 307 -18.36 17.02 12.94
CA PHE A 307 -18.43 17.45 14.34
C PHE A 307 -18.73 18.94 14.48
N TRP A 308 -18.04 19.79 13.71
CA TRP A 308 -18.28 21.23 13.72
C TRP A 308 -19.66 21.61 13.18
N ALA A 309 -20.16 20.93 12.15
CA ALA A 309 -21.51 21.14 11.65
C ALA A 309 -22.56 20.90 12.75
N VAL A 310 -22.39 19.85 13.56
CA VAL A 310 -23.26 19.56 14.71
C VAL A 310 -23.16 20.66 15.78
N ILE A 311 -21.96 21.10 16.15
CA ILE A 311 -21.76 22.17 17.13
C ILE A 311 -22.45 23.48 16.69
N ILE A 312 -22.31 23.86 15.42
CA ILE A 312 -22.93 25.09 14.90
C ILE A 312 -24.45 25.04 15.04
N VAL A 313 -25.08 23.88 14.81
CA VAL A 313 -26.53 23.70 15.02
C VAL A 313 -26.90 23.91 16.50
N PHE A 314 -26.11 23.39 17.44
CA PHE A 314 -26.36 23.60 18.87
C PHE A 314 -26.18 25.07 19.29
N ILE A 315 -25.13 25.74 18.82
CA ILE A 315 -24.88 27.16 19.13
C ILE A 315 -26.01 28.05 18.56
N THR A 316 -26.43 27.79 17.33
CA THR A 316 -27.52 28.56 16.70
C THR A 316 -28.87 28.29 17.34
N TYR A 317 -29.11 27.08 17.86
CA TYR A 317 -30.30 26.76 18.63
C TYR A 317 -30.35 27.50 19.97
N ASP A 318 -29.23 27.52 20.70
CA ASP A 318 -29.14 28.18 22.01
C ASP A 318 -29.29 29.71 21.90
N SER A 319 -28.68 30.31 20.88
CA SER A 319 -28.80 31.75 20.58
C SER A 319 -30.22 32.21 20.21
N ARG A 320 -31.15 31.31 19.88
CA ARG A 320 -32.56 31.65 19.61
C ARG A 320 -33.45 31.58 20.85
N ARG A 321 -32.95 31.03 21.95
CA ARG A 321 -33.70 30.87 23.21
C ARG A 321 -33.41 31.98 24.23
N GLY A 322 -32.27 32.66 24.12
CA GLY A 322 -31.95 33.87 24.89
C GLY A 322 -32.39 35.14 24.18
#